data_AF-A0AAE7BE47-F1
#
_entry.id   AF-A0AAE7BE47-F1
#
_cell.length_a   1.000
_cell.length_b   1.000
_cell.length_c   1.000
_cell.angle_alpha   90.00
_cell.angle_beta   90.00
_cell.angle_gamma   90.00
#
_symmetry.space_group_name_H-M   'P 1'
#
loop_
_entity.id
_entity.type
_entity.pdbx_description
1 polymer ?
#
loop_
_entity_poly.entity_id
_entity_poly.type
_entity_poly.pdbx_seq_one_letter_code
_entity_poly.pdbx_strand_id
1 'polypeptide(L)'
;MKIFILIFTLYFHSFACSGDCMSCHATLKNSINEEHHKILTSCIACHTKTPTTMVECGGDCFACHSQNKLIQSNRMEHQNLASCKKCHINKEDIFKTPGMNEGSTLADLLKNK
;
A
#
# COMPACT_ATOMS: atom_id res chain seq x y z
N MET A 1 4.53 38.69 -6.59
CA MET A 1 4.43 37.43 -7.39
C MET A 1 5.17 36.24 -6.79
N LYS A 2 6.36 36.40 -6.18
CA LYS A 2 7.12 35.27 -5.59
C LYS A 2 6.45 34.63 -4.36
N ILE A 3 5.77 35.42 -3.52
CA ILE A 3 5.03 34.92 -2.34
C ILE A 3 3.86 34.01 -2.71
N PHE A 4 3.11 34.34 -3.77
CA PHE A 4 1.94 33.57 -4.21
C PHE A 4 2.36 32.22 -4.82
N ILE A 5 3.51 32.16 -5.49
CA ILE A 5 4.09 30.91 -6.01
C ILE A 5 4.53 29.99 -4.85
N LEU A 6 5.16 30.55 -3.81
CA LEU A 6 5.57 29.80 -2.61
C LEU A 6 4.38 29.19 -1.85
N ILE A 7 3.26 29.93 -1.73
CA ILE A 7 2.04 29.43 -1.09
C ILE A 7 1.38 28.32 -1.92
N PHE A 8 1.41 28.42 -3.25
CA PHE A 8 0.85 27.39 -4.14
C PHE A 8 1.68 26.10 -4.15
N THR A 9 3.01 26.20 -4.05
CA THR A 9 3.90 25.02 -3.93
C THR A 9 3.78 24.35 -2.56
N LEU A 10 3.58 25.11 -1.47
CA LEU A 10 3.40 24.53 -0.12
C LEU A 10 2.09 23.75 0.01
N TYR A 11 1.05 24.13 -0.75
CA TYR A 11 -0.27 23.49 -0.67
C TYR A 11 -0.28 22.05 -1.22
N PHE A 12 0.65 21.72 -2.11
CA PHE A 12 0.76 20.37 -2.70
C PHE A 12 1.57 19.37 -1.86
N HIS A 13 2.27 19.80 -0.81
CA HIS A 13 3.24 18.97 -0.08
C HIS A 13 2.75 18.40 1.26
N SER A 14 1.45 18.50 1.58
CA SER A 14 0.96 18.18 2.93
C SER A 14 0.19 16.86 3.06
N PHE A 15 0.24 15.96 2.08
CA PHE A 15 -0.29 14.60 2.25
C PHE A 15 0.74 13.71 2.95
N ALA A 16 1.02 14.00 4.22
CA ALA A 16 1.74 13.08 5.10
C ALA A 16 0.82 11.89 5.44
N CYS A 17 1.05 10.72 4.85
CA CYS A 17 0.17 9.55 5.02
C CYS A 17 0.26 9.00 6.46
N SER A 18 -0.86 8.89 7.14
CA SER A 18 -0.99 8.11 8.38
C SER A 18 -1.22 6.62 8.04
N GLY A 19 -1.47 5.76 9.03
CA GLY A 19 -2.03 4.42 8.77
C GLY A 19 -3.41 4.44 8.10
N ASP A 20 -3.95 5.62 7.79
CA ASP A 20 -5.21 5.84 7.11
C ASP A 20 -5.04 5.71 5.60
N CYS A 21 -5.33 4.53 5.08
CA CYS A 21 -5.27 4.23 3.66
C CYS A 21 -6.18 5.15 2.83
N MET A 22 -7.30 5.66 3.39
CA MET A 22 -8.26 6.51 2.67
C MET A 22 -7.76 7.95 2.48
N SER A 23 -6.77 8.38 3.27
CA SER A 23 -6.12 9.68 3.09
C SER A 23 -5.37 9.75 1.76
N CYS A 24 -4.81 8.62 1.34
CA CYS A 24 -3.97 8.49 0.15
C CYS A 24 -4.73 7.79 -1.01
N HIS A 25 -5.71 6.93 -0.72
CA HIS A 25 -6.59 6.29 -1.69
C HIS A 25 -8.06 6.75 -1.56
N ALA A 26 -8.38 7.92 -2.11
CA ALA A 26 -9.72 8.52 -1.97
C ALA A 26 -10.86 7.63 -2.49
N THR A 27 -10.62 6.83 -3.54
CA THR A 27 -11.61 5.89 -4.10
C THR A 27 -12.06 4.83 -3.11
N LEU A 28 -11.21 4.46 -2.14
CA LEU A 28 -11.58 3.48 -1.11
C LEU A 28 -12.71 3.97 -0.21
N LYS A 29 -12.96 5.28 -0.11
CA LYS A 29 -14.11 5.80 0.65
C LYS A 29 -15.43 5.22 0.16
N ASN A 30 -15.51 4.88 -1.12
CA ASN A 30 -16.70 4.31 -1.73
C ASN A 30 -16.86 2.81 -1.42
N SER A 31 -15.75 2.10 -1.19
CA SER A 31 -15.72 0.64 -0.99
C SER A 31 -15.34 0.20 0.41
N ILE A 32 -15.03 1.11 1.35
CA ILE A 32 -14.57 0.78 2.71
C ILE A 32 -15.56 -0.06 3.52
N ASN A 33 -16.85 0.01 3.16
CA ASN A 33 -17.91 -0.77 3.78
C ASN A 33 -18.04 -2.19 3.21
N GLU A 34 -17.30 -2.52 2.16
CA GLU A 34 -17.20 -3.90 1.65
C GLU A 34 -16.40 -4.75 2.64
N GLU A 35 -16.84 -5.99 2.84
CA GLU A 35 -16.28 -6.90 3.84
C GLU A 35 -14.75 -7.01 3.78
N HIS A 36 -14.20 -7.10 2.57
CA HIS A 36 -12.77 -7.28 2.34
C HIS A 36 -11.94 -5.98 2.45
N HIS A 37 -12.60 -4.80 2.44
CA HIS A 37 -11.94 -3.50 2.60
C HIS A 37 -12.03 -2.95 4.03
N LYS A 38 -13.01 -3.38 4.83
CA LYS A 38 -13.17 -2.95 6.24
C LYS A 38 -11.91 -3.12 7.08
N ILE A 39 -11.09 -4.13 6.78
CA ILE A 39 -9.85 -4.40 7.51
C ILE A 39 -8.89 -3.22 7.55
N LEU A 40 -8.94 -2.33 6.56
CA LEU A 40 -8.08 -1.15 6.48
C LEU A 40 -8.32 -0.15 7.61
N THR A 41 -9.51 -0.18 8.22
CA THR A 41 -9.84 0.61 9.41
C THR A 41 -9.11 0.12 10.67
N SER A 42 -8.62 -1.13 10.68
CA SER A 42 -7.83 -1.65 11.81
C SER A 42 -6.41 -1.07 11.85
N CYS A 43 -5.87 -0.67 10.70
CA CYS A 43 -4.51 -0.18 10.58
C CYS A 43 -4.29 1.12 11.37
N ILE A 44 -5.27 2.05 11.33
CA ILE A 44 -5.23 3.33 12.04
C ILE A 44 -5.32 3.20 13.55
N ALA A 45 -5.77 2.05 14.08
CA ALA A 45 -5.84 1.84 15.53
C ALA A 45 -4.44 1.80 16.17
N CYS A 46 -3.43 1.32 15.43
CA CYS A 46 -2.03 1.27 15.89
C CYS A 46 -1.14 2.30 15.16
N HIS A 47 -1.37 2.53 13.87
CA HIS A 47 -0.57 3.44 13.04
C HIS A 47 -1.16 4.85 13.01
N THR A 48 -1.20 5.49 14.18
CA THR A 48 -1.81 6.81 14.39
C THR A 48 -0.93 7.98 13.94
N LYS A 49 0.36 7.74 13.67
CA LYS A 49 1.34 8.78 13.31
C LYS A 49 2.08 8.41 12.03
N THR A 50 2.32 9.42 11.21
CA THR A 50 3.18 9.34 10.03
C THR A 50 4.64 9.46 10.44
N PRO A 51 5.52 8.50 10.11
CA PRO A 51 6.95 8.66 10.28
C PRO A 51 7.47 9.82 9.43
N THR A 52 8.38 10.63 9.98
CA THR A 52 9.00 11.76 9.26
C THR A 52 9.82 11.33 8.04
N THR A 53 10.16 10.04 7.94
CA THR A 53 10.90 9.44 6.83
C THR A 53 10.02 9.06 5.63
N MET A 54 8.69 9.17 5.75
CA MET A 54 7.75 8.84 4.67
C MET A 54 7.31 10.12 3.96
N VAL A 55 7.80 10.30 2.72
CA VAL A 55 7.73 11.58 1.98
C VAL A 55 6.67 11.62 0.87
N GLU A 56 6.06 10.49 0.48
CA GLU A 56 5.12 10.44 -0.65
C GLU A 56 3.85 9.63 -0.39
N CYS A 57 2.74 10.15 -0.93
CA CYS A 57 1.44 9.49 -0.98
C CYS A 57 1.46 8.33 -1.97
N GLY A 58 1.17 7.11 -1.51
CA GLY A 58 1.35 5.91 -2.33
C GLY A 58 2.81 5.44 -2.45
N GLY A 59 3.74 6.03 -1.68
CA GLY A 59 4.97 5.35 -1.33
C GLY A 59 4.56 4.04 -0.66
N ASP A 60 4.78 2.92 -1.35
CA ASP A 60 4.30 1.62 -0.94
C ASP A 60 4.66 1.43 0.53
N CYS A 61 3.69 1.13 1.42
CA CYS A 61 4.01 0.72 2.80
C CYS A 61 5.11 -0.34 2.78
N PHE A 62 5.14 -1.10 1.69
CA PHE A 62 6.09 -2.15 1.41
C PHE A 62 7.33 -1.75 0.62
N ALA A 63 7.47 -0.49 0.18
CA ALA A 63 8.71 0.05 -0.38
C ALA A 63 9.82 0.07 0.68
N CYS A 64 9.48 0.32 1.95
CA CYS A 64 10.42 0.26 3.07
C CYS A 64 10.29 -1.03 3.89
N HIS A 65 9.11 -1.65 3.94
CA HIS A 65 8.85 -2.86 4.76
C HIS A 65 8.28 -4.01 3.94
N SER A 66 9.01 -5.10 3.71
CA SER A 66 8.45 -6.22 2.93
C SER A 66 7.08 -6.71 3.46
N GLN A 67 6.07 -6.72 2.59
CA GLN A 67 4.72 -7.21 2.92
C GLN A 67 4.79 -8.65 3.41
N ASN A 68 5.60 -9.47 2.74
CA ASN A 68 5.79 -10.86 3.09
C ASN A 68 6.45 -11.03 4.47
N LYS A 69 7.40 -10.18 4.84
CA LYS A 69 7.99 -10.20 6.19
C LYS A 69 6.98 -9.81 7.26
N LEU A 70 6.13 -8.82 7.00
CA LEU A 70 5.08 -8.42 7.94
C LEU A 70 4.05 -9.53 8.15
N ILE A 71 3.63 -10.20 7.07
CA ILE A 71 2.74 -11.37 7.15
C ILE A 71 3.36 -12.48 8.00
N GLN A 72 4.68 -12.66 7.96
CA GLN A 72 5.39 -13.68 8.76
C GLN A 72 5.66 -13.25 10.21
N SER A 73 5.27 -12.04 10.62
CA SER A 73 5.47 -11.57 11.98
C SER A 73 4.49 -12.23 12.96
N ASN A 74 4.81 -12.18 14.26
CA ASN A 74 3.95 -12.71 15.34
C ASN A 74 2.75 -11.79 15.68
N ARG A 75 2.32 -10.94 14.74
CA ARG A 75 1.21 -9.99 14.92
C ARG A 75 0.07 -10.39 13.98
N MET A 76 -1.06 -10.78 14.56
CA MET A 76 -2.22 -11.27 13.82
C MET A 76 -2.75 -10.23 12.83
N GLU A 77 -2.72 -8.95 13.20
CA GLU A 77 -3.16 -7.85 12.34
C GLU A 77 -2.31 -7.75 11.07
N HIS A 78 -0.99 -8.03 11.17
CA HIS A 78 -0.10 -8.06 10.01
C HIS A 78 -0.27 -9.33 9.18
N GLN A 79 -0.55 -10.48 9.81
CA GLN A 79 -0.84 -11.73 9.10
C GLN A 79 -2.05 -11.59 8.18
N ASN A 80 -3.05 -10.79 8.59
CA ASN A 80 -4.23 -10.53 7.77
C ASN A 80 -3.95 -9.80 6.45
N LEU A 81 -2.76 -9.20 6.27
CA LEU A 81 -2.33 -8.64 4.97
C LEU A 81 -2.32 -9.71 3.86
N ALA A 82 -2.22 -11.00 4.21
CA ALA A 82 -2.36 -12.09 3.25
C ALA A 82 -3.73 -12.10 2.54
N SER A 83 -4.79 -11.59 3.18
CA SER A 83 -6.11 -11.48 2.57
C SER A 83 -6.13 -10.48 1.41
N CYS A 84 -5.37 -9.38 1.53
CA CYS A 84 -5.26 -8.35 0.51
C CYS A 84 -4.65 -8.92 -0.78
N LYS A 85 -3.70 -9.86 -0.65
CA LYS A 85 -2.99 -10.51 -1.75
C LYS A 85 -3.86 -11.37 -2.67
N LYS A 86 -5.07 -11.73 -2.24
CA LYS A 86 -6.05 -12.43 -3.09
C LYS A 86 -6.35 -11.60 -4.35
N CYS A 87 -6.45 -10.28 -4.20
CA CYS A 87 -6.74 -9.34 -5.29
C CYS A 87 -5.55 -8.42 -5.62
N HIS A 88 -4.82 -7.93 -4.61
CA HIS A 88 -3.70 -7.01 -4.77
C HIS A 88 -2.35 -7.75 -4.74
N ILE A 89 -1.92 -8.24 -5.90
CA ILE A 89 -0.61 -8.90 -6.04
C ILE A 89 0.49 -7.84 -5.89
N ASN A 90 1.43 -8.08 -4.98
CA ASN A 90 2.59 -7.19 -4.82
C ASN A 90 3.72 -7.57 -5.79
N LYS A 91 4.69 -6.66 -5.95
CA LYS A 91 5.85 -6.89 -6.82
C LYS A 91 6.73 -8.06 -6.33
N GLU A 92 6.91 -8.20 -5.02
CA GLU A 92 7.74 -9.25 -4.43
C GLU A 92 7.28 -10.67 -4.81
N ASP A 93 5.97 -10.87 -4.97
CA ASP A 93 5.38 -12.16 -5.30
C ASP A 93 5.46 -12.46 -6.79
N ILE A 94 5.32 -11.43 -7.63
CA ILE A 94 5.45 -11.57 -9.09
C ILE A 94 6.79 -12.23 -9.40
N PHE A 95 7.89 -11.75 -8.81
CA PHE A 95 9.23 -12.26 -9.06
C PHE A 95 9.59 -13.56 -8.32
N LYS A 96 8.71 -14.09 -7.44
CA LYS A 96 8.94 -15.34 -6.69
C LYS A 96 8.14 -16.53 -7.22
N THR A 97 7.31 -16.33 -8.23
CA THR A 97 6.48 -17.39 -8.82
C THR A 97 7.37 -18.52 -9.37
N PRO A 98 7.23 -19.78 -8.89
CA PRO A 98 7.99 -20.90 -9.44
C PRO A 98 7.59 -21.11 -10.90
N GLY A 99 8.52 -20.94 -11.83
CA GLY A 99 8.27 -21.08 -13.28
C GLY A 99 8.65 -19.86 -14.12
N MET A 100 9.11 -18.75 -13.52
CA MET A 100 9.75 -17.67 -14.27
C MET A 100 11.17 -18.08 -14.67
N ASN A 101 11.29 -18.73 -15.82
CA ASN A 101 12.53 -18.81 -16.57
C ASN A 101 12.78 -17.49 -17.32
N GLU A 102 14.04 -17.19 -17.64
CA GLU A 102 14.42 -16.08 -18.52
C GLU A 102 13.70 -16.20 -19.87
N GLY A 103 12.52 -15.58 -20.01
CA GLY A 103 11.69 -15.68 -21.21
C GLY A 103 10.17 -15.65 -20.97
N SER A 104 9.68 -15.84 -19.75
CA SER A 104 8.24 -15.76 -19.46
C SER A 104 7.70 -14.34 -19.65
N THR A 105 6.64 -14.18 -20.44
CA THR A 105 6.04 -12.88 -20.75
C THR A 105 4.99 -12.47 -19.71
N LEU A 106 4.66 -11.17 -19.64
CA LEU A 106 3.60 -10.68 -18.77
C LEU A 106 2.24 -11.36 -19.05
N ALA A 107 2.00 -11.80 -20.28
CA ALA A 107 0.80 -12.53 -20.66
C ALA A 107 0.75 -13.94 -20.05
N ASP A 108 1.89 -14.57 -19.80
CA ASP A 108 1.97 -15.91 -19.22
C ASP A 108 1.65 -15.89 -17.71
N LEU A 109 2.00 -14.80 -17.03
CA LEU A 109 1.66 -14.57 -15.62
C LEU A 109 0.15 -14.37 -15.39
N LEU A 110 -0.55 -13.80 -16.38
CA LEU A 110 -1.98 -13.50 -16.28
C LEU A 110 -2.88 -14.70 -16.65
N LYS A 111 -2.33 -15.73 -17.30
CA LYS A 111 -3.07 -16.94 -17.70
C LYS A 111 -3.20 -17.99 -16.60
N ASN A 112 -2.36 -17.94 -15.57
CA ASN A 112 -2.30 -18.92 -14.49
C ASN A 112 -3.06 -18.48 -13.22
N LYS A 113 -3.95 -17.51 -13.37
CA LYS A 113 -4.82 -16.97 -12.31
C LYS A 113 -6.28 -17.13 -12.70
#